data_AF-C6T804-F1
#
_entry.id   AF-C6T804-F1
#
_cell.length_a   1.000
_cell.length_b   1.000
_cell.length_c   1.000
_cell.angle_alpha   90.00
_cell.angle_beta   90.00
_cell.angle_gamma   90.00
#
_symmetry.space_group_name_H-M   'P 1'
#
loop_
_entity.id
_entity.type
_entity.pdbx_description
1 polymer ?
#
loop_
_entity_poly.entity_id
_entity_poly.type
_entity_poly.pdbx_seq_one_letter_code
_entity_poly.pdbx_strand_id
1 'polypeptide(L)'
;MNVVSALMVTRLLTRNQLGAPEGIPFGTVWWFVYAGNSFFLVIFAGIMSGLTLGLMSLGLVDLEILQRSGSPSEKKQAAVILPVVQKQHQLLVTLLLCNAAAMEALPIYLDKMFNQYVAIILSVTFVLFFGEVIPQAICSRYGLAVGANFVWLVRILMIICYPVAYPIGKVLDCLLGHNEAL
;
A
#
# COMPACT_ATOMS: atom_id res chain seq x y z
N MET A 1 -47.31 13.44 27.39
CA MET A 1 -46.09 13.08 28.13
C MET A 1 -44.99 12.41 27.28
N ASN A 2 -44.99 12.48 25.93
CA ASN A 2 -44.09 11.63 25.13
C ASN A 2 -43.01 12.36 24.31
N VAL A 3 -43.08 13.69 24.19
CA VAL A 3 -42.12 14.45 23.35
C VAL A 3 -40.83 14.77 24.11
N VAL A 4 -40.92 15.01 25.43
CA VAL A 4 -39.77 15.31 26.29
C VAL A 4 -38.88 14.07 26.46
N SER A 5 -39.47 12.89 26.65
CA SER A 5 -38.72 11.63 26.74
C SER A 5 -38.05 11.26 25.41
N ALA A 6 -38.73 11.49 24.28
CA ALA A 6 -38.15 11.30 22.95
C ALA A 6 -36.97 12.26 22.71
N LEU A 7 -37.11 13.55 23.04
CA LEU A 7 -36.03 14.53 22.96
C LEU A 7 -34.85 14.20 23.87
N MET A 8 -35.12 13.67 25.06
CA MET A 8 -34.09 13.27 26.02
C MET A 8 -33.35 12.00 25.57
N VAL A 9 -34.07 11.03 24.99
CA VAL A 9 -33.48 9.83 24.37
C VAL A 9 -32.69 10.20 23.12
N THR A 10 -33.19 11.10 22.28
CA THR A 10 -32.42 11.62 21.14
C THR A 10 -31.16 12.34 21.62
N ARG A 11 -31.25 13.21 22.62
CA ARG A 11 -30.06 13.86 23.21
C ARG A 11 -29.09 12.85 23.84
N LEU A 12 -29.57 11.77 24.44
CA LEU A 12 -28.74 10.70 25.02
C LEU A 12 -28.06 9.85 23.94
N LEU A 13 -28.78 9.47 22.88
CA LEU A 13 -28.23 8.75 21.72
C LEU A 13 -27.22 9.62 20.97
N THR A 14 -27.54 10.89 20.77
CA THR A 14 -26.62 11.88 20.21
C THR A 14 -25.42 12.09 21.11
N ARG A 15 -25.57 12.18 22.44
CA ARG A 15 -24.47 12.33 23.41
C ARG A 15 -23.59 11.07 23.53
N ASN A 16 -24.15 9.89 23.34
CA ASN A 16 -23.39 8.63 23.36
C ASN A 16 -22.63 8.39 22.04
N GLN A 17 -23.13 8.95 20.92
CA GLN A 17 -22.41 9.02 19.64
C GLN A 17 -21.40 10.18 19.58
N LEU A 18 -21.64 11.27 20.33
CA LEU A 18 -20.72 12.39 20.58
C LEU A 18 -19.82 12.16 21.80
N GLY A 19 -19.68 10.91 22.26
CA GLY A 19 -18.48 10.51 22.96
C GLY A 19 -17.34 10.65 21.98
N ALA A 20 -16.80 11.89 21.89
CA ALA A 20 -15.65 12.21 21.07
C ALA A 20 -14.63 11.09 21.26
N PRO A 21 -13.99 10.59 20.19
CA PRO A 21 -12.85 9.72 20.39
C PRO A 21 -11.93 10.51 21.32
N GLU A 22 -11.68 9.98 22.52
CA GLU A 22 -10.68 10.54 23.42
C GLU A 22 -9.36 10.41 22.68
N GLY A 23 -9.06 11.42 21.86
CA GLY A 23 -7.84 11.54 21.11
C GLY A 23 -6.72 11.43 22.12
N ILE A 24 -5.79 10.53 21.86
CA ILE A 24 -4.66 10.25 22.75
C ILE A 24 -3.96 11.58 23.06
N PRO A 25 -3.79 11.93 24.34
CA PRO A 25 -3.24 13.24 24.70
C PRO A 25 -1.84 13.41 24.11
N PHE A 26 -1.61 14.58 23.50
CA PHE A 26 -0.33 14.95 22.91
C PHE A 26 0.81 14.79 23.93
N GLY A 27 1.87 14.09 23.53
CA GLY A 27 3.05 13.84 24.38
C GLY A 27 3.03 12.50 25.15
N THR A 28 1.99 11.69 24.99
CA THR A 28 1.95 10.34 25.58
C THR A 28 2.82 9.36 24.78
N VAL A 29 3.38 8.33 25.42
CA VAL A 29 4.13 7.24 24.76
C VAL A 29 3.33 6.63 23.60
N TRP A 30 2.02 6.43 23.79
CA TRP A 30 1.12 5.94 22.75
C TRP A 30 1.09 6.85 21.52
N TRP A 31 1.04 8.18 21.71
CA TRP A 31 1.06 9.13 20.60
C TRP A 31 2.33 8.97 19.75
N PHE A 32 3.50 8.79 20.37
CA PHE A 32 4.74 8.52 19.63
C PHE A 32 4.74 7.18 18.91
N VAL A 33 4.15 6.13 19.51
CA VAL A 33 3.99 4.83 18.86
C VAL A 33 3.10 4.94 17.62
N TYR A 34 1.96 5.63 17.72
CA TYR A 34 1.05 5.85 16.60
C TYR A 34 1.65 6.74 15.51
N ALA A 35 2.42 7.78 15.89
CA ALA A 35 3.16 8.62 14.95
C ALA A 35 4.23 7.80 14.20
N GLY A 36 5.00 6.98 14.93
CA GLY A 36 6.02 6.12 14.36
C GLY A 36 5.43 5.08 13.41
N ASN A 37 4.31 4.46 13.78
CA ASN A 37 3.61 3.51 12.92
C ASN A 37 3.05 4.18 11.66
N SER A 38 2.48 5.38 11.79
CA SER A 38 2.02 6.18 10.66
C SER A 38 3.16 6.48 9.69
N PHE A 39 4.31 6.91 10.20
CA PHE A 39 5.49 7.18 9.38
C PHE A 39 6.00 5.92 8.65
N PHE A 40 6.06 4.79 9.35
CA PHE A 40 6.43 3.51 8.77
C PHE A 40 5.45 3.09 7.64
N LEU A 41 4.15 3.25 7.87
CA LEU A 41 3.11 2.94 6.87
C LEU A 41 3.24 3.79 5.62
N VAL A 42 3.54 5.09 5.74
CA VAL A 42 3.76 5.98 4.59
C VAL A 42 4.94 5.52 3.75
N ILE A 43 6.07 5.19 4.38
CA ILE A 43 7.25 4.69 3.66
C ILE A 43 6.94 3.35 3.00
N PHE A 44 6.30 2.44 3.73
CA PHE A 44 5.95 1.12 3.22
C PHE A 44 4.98 1.22 2.04
N ALA A 45 3.91 2.01 2.15
CA ALA A 45 3.00 2.31 1.05
C ALA A 45 3.74 2.91 -0.15
N GLY A 46 4.65 3.85 0.10
CA GLY A 46 5.52 4.44 -0.91
C GLY A 46 6.33 3.42 -1.70
N ILE A 47 7.01 2.53 -0.99
CA ILE A 47 7.78 1.45 -1.60
C ILE A 47 6.84 0.54 -2.40
N MET A 48 5.68 0.15 -1.89
CA MET A 48 4.75 -0.73 -2.60
C MET A 48 4.17 -0.08 -3.86
N SER A 49 3.74 1.17 -3.78
CA SER A 49 3.22 1.93 -4.91
C SER A 49 4.29 2.13 -5.99
N GLY A 50 5.49 2.51 -5.59
CA GLY A 50 6.64 2.65 -6.48
C GLY A 50 7.04 1.34 -7.16
N LEU A 51 7.15 0.25 -6.40
CA LEU A 51 7.44 -1.09 -6.94
C LEU A 51 6.35 -1.58 -7.88
N THR A 52 5.07 -1.32 -7.57
CA THR A 52 3.97 -1.70 -8.45
C THR A 52 4.14 -1.04 -9.81
N LEU A 53 4.36 0.27 -9.85
CA LEU A 53 4.58 0.98 -11.11
C LEU A 53 5.89 0.54 -11.80
N GLY A 54 6.99 0.45 -11.04
CA GLY A 54 8.30 0.12 -11.57
C GLY A 54 8.39 -1.29 -12.14
N LEU A 55 7.80 -2.28 -11.47
CA LEU A 55 7.79 -3.68 -11.94
C LEU A 55 6.77 -3.90 -13.05
N MET A 56 5.63 -3.20 -13.05
CA MET A 56 4.67 -3.26 -14.16
C MET A 56 5.18 -2.54 -15.41
N SER A 57 6.03 -1.53 -15.24
CA SER A 57 6.69 -0.86 -16.37
C SER A 57 7.83 -1.67 -16.98
N LEU A 58 8.35 -2.69 -16.29
CA LEU A 58 9.38 -3.59 -16.79
C LEU A 58 8.73 -4.87 -17.34
N GLY A 59 8.50 -4.89 -18.65
CA GLY A 59 7.98 -6.08 -19.32
C GLY A 59 8.94 -7.27 -19.24
N LEU A 60 8.41 -8.49 -19.31
CA LEU A 60 9.24 -9.72 -19.38
C LEU A 60 10.22 -9.66 -20.56
N VAL A 61 9.75 -9.18 -21.71
CA VAL A 61 10.56 -9.03 -22.92
C VAL A 61 11.69 -8.02 -22.72
N ASP A 62 11.40 -6.87 -22.09
CA ASP A 62 12.41 -5.85 -21.80
C ASP A 62 13.49 -6.38 -20.84
N LEU A 63 13.09 -7.14 -19.82
CA LEU A 63 14.00 -7.80 -18.89
C LEU A 63 14.88 -8.84 -19.59
N GLU A 64 14.33 -9.62 -20.52
CA GLU A 64 15.12 -10.58 -21.33
C GLU A 64 16.13 -9.87 -22.25
N ILE A 65 15.72 -8.76 -22.88
CA ILE A 65 16.61 -7.93 -23.69
C ILE A 65 17.73 -7.35 -22.82
N LEU A 66 17.41 -6.79 -21.65
CA LEU A 66 18.40 -6.27 -20.70
C LEU A 66 19.35 -7.38 -20.19
N GLN A 67 18.86 -8.60 -20.00
CA GLN A 67 19.69 -9.74 -19.58
C GLN A 67 20.69 -10.16 -20.67
N ARG A 68 20.35 -10.02 -21.95
CA ARG A 68 21.24 -10.37 -23.08
C ARG A 68 22.16 -9.22 -23.48
N SER A 69 21.64 -8.00 -23.54
CA SER A 69 22.27 -6.85 -24.17
C SER A 69 22.59 -5.68 -23.21
N GLY A 70 22.13 -5.74 -21.96
CA GLY A 70 22.36 -4.68 -20.97
C GLY A 70 23.79 -4.64 -20.40
N SER A 71 24.06 -3.63 -19.58
CA SER A 71 25.33 -3.54 -18.85
C SER A 71 25.49 -4.69 -17.83
N PRO A 72 26.71 -5.01 -17.36
CA PRO A 72 26.93 -6.10 -16.40
C PRO A 72 26.07 -5.99 -15.13
N SER A 73 25.83 -4.75 -14.67
CA SER A 73 24.98 -4.46 -13.52
C SER A 73 23.49 -4.70 -13.83
N GLU A 74 23.01 -4.21 -14.96
CA GLU A 74 21.61 -4.39 -15.40
C GLU A 74 21.30 -5.87 -15.67
N LYS A 75 22.25 -6.62 -16.25
CA LYS A 75 22.11 -8.07 -16.46
C LYS A 75 21.88 -8.81 -15.15
N LYS A 76 22.65 -8.48 -14.11
CA LYS A 76 22.50 -9.07 -12.78
C LYS A 76 21.15 -8.69 -12.15
N GLN A 77 20.73 -7.44 -12.28
CA GLN A 77 19.45 -6.92 -11.78
C GLN A 77 18.26 -7.58 -12.47
N ALA A 78 18.28 -7.64 -13.81
CA ALA A 78 17.24 -8.28 -14.60
C ALA A 78 17.11 -9.77 -14.25
N ALA A 79 18.22 -10.48 -14.08
CA ALA A 79 18.21 -11.91 -13.74
C ALA A 79 17.54 -12.22 -12.39
N VAL A 80 17.63 -11.34 -11.39
CA VAL A 80 16.94 -11.54 -10.09
C VAL A 80 15.47 -11.14 -10.13
N ILE A 81 15.10 -10.14 -10.93
CA ILE A 81 13.73 -9.64 -11.08
C ILE A 81 12.88 -10.55 -11.96
N LEU A 82 13.45 -11.12 -13.03
CA LEU A 82 12.77 -11.96 -14.01
C LEU A 82 11.87 -13.06 -13.39
N PRO A 83 12.33 -13.92 -12.47
CA PRO A 83 11.48 -14.98 -11.89
C PRO A 83 10.33 -14.43 -11.03
N VAL A 84 10.45 -13.19 -10.55
CA VAL A 84 9.43 -12.53 -9.73
C VAL A 84 8.35 -11.92 -10.62
N VAL A 85 8.74 -11.30 -11.74
CA VAL A 85 7.81 -10.73 -12.74
C VAL A 85 7.13 -11.82 -13.58
N GLN A 86 7.73 -13.02 -13.73
CA GLN A 86 7.08 -14.17 -14.40
C GLN A 86 5.72 -14.54 -13.80
N LYS A 87 5.51 -14.28 -12.50
CA LYS A 87 4.20 -14.45 -11.84
C LYS A 87 3.46 -13.13 -11.74
N GLN A 88 3.31 -12.43 -12.88
CA GLN A 88 2.87 -11.03 -12.94
C GLN A 88 1.56 -10.78 -12.19
N HIS A 89 0.54 -11.63 -12.38
CA HIS A 89 -0.75 -11.44 -11.71
C HIS A 89 -0.67 -11.64 -10.19
N GLN A 90 0.03 -12.69 -9.73
CA GLN A 90 0.21 -12.93 -8.29
C GLN A 90 1.00 -11.81 -7.62
N LEU A 91 2.04 -11.31 -8.29
CA LEU A 91 2.84 -10.18 -7.83
C LEU A 91 2.00 -8.90 -7.78
N LEU A 92 1.27 -8.58 -8.84
CA LEU A 92 0.39 -7.42 -8.93
C LEU A 92 -0.60 -7.41 -7.77
N VAL A 93 -1.32 -8.51 -7.56
CA VAL A 93 -2.31 -8.63 -6.48
C VAL A 93 -1.67 -8.48 -5.12
N THR A 94 -0.49 -9.08 -4.90
CA THR A 94 0.22 -8.97 -3.62
C THR A 94 0.62 -7.53 -3.32
N LEU A 95 1.24 -6.84 -4.30
CA LEU A 95 1.71 -5.47 -4.13
C LEU A 95 0.54 -4.50 -3.97
N LEU A 96 -0.52 -4.64 -4.77
CA LEU A 96 -1.73 -3.83 -4.64
C LEU A 96 -2.43 -4.06 -3.30
N LEU A 97 -2.53 -5.29 -2.83
CA LEU A 97 -3.12 -5.61 -1.53
C LEU A 97 -2.33 -4.97 -0.39
N CYS A 98 -1.01 -5.09 -0.40
CA CYS A 98 -0.14 -4.47 0.61
C CYS A 98 -0.22 -2.95 0.57
N ASN A 99 -0.25 -2.38 -0.64
CA ASN A 99 -0.37 -0.94 -0.84
C ASN A 99 -1.69 -0.41 -0.29
N ALA A 100 -2.82 -1.03 -0.68
CA ALA A 100 -4.15 -0.66 -0.22
C ALA A 100 -4.28 -0.80 1.31
N ALA A 101 -3.78 -1.91 1.88
CA ALA A 101 -3.77 -2.10 3.33
C ALA A 101 -3.01 -0.99 4.06
N ALA A 102 -1.86 -0.56 3.55
CA ALA A 102 -1.08 0.51 4.17
C ALA A 102 -1.74 1.88 4.02
N MET A 103 -2.34 2.16 2.86
CA MET A 103 -3.05 3.41 2.57
C MET A 103 -4.32 3.58 3.41
N GLU A 104 -5.04 2.49 3.69
CA GLU A 104 -6.22 2.52 4.56
C GLU A 104 -5.85 2.52 6.06
N ALA A 105 -4.74 1.86 6.43
CA ALA A 105 -4.28 1.84 7.82
C ALA A 105 -3.85 3.24 8.32
N LEU A 106 -3.24 4.06 7.46
CA LEU A 106 -2.70 5.35 7.86
C LEU A 106 -3.78 6.33 8.38
N PRO A 107 -4.88 6.61 7.66
CA PRO A 107 -5.99 7.44 8.16
C PRO A 107 -6.53 6.93 9.50
N ILE A 108 -6.64 5.60 9.69
CA ILE A 108 -7.13 5.00 10.93
C ILE A 108 -6.22 5.35 12.11
N TYR A 109 -4.90 5.33 11.92
CA TYR A 109 -3.96 5.71 12.98
C TYR A 109 -3.94 7.22 13.24
N LEU A 110 -4.08 8.04 12.20
CA LEU A 110 -4.12 9.49 12.33
C LEU A 110 -5.42 9.99 12.98
N ASP A 111 -6.55 9.34 12.73
CA ASP A 111 -7.85 9.65 13.35
C ASP A 111 -7.82 9.43 14.87
N LYS A 112 -6.95 8.55 15.38
CA LYS A 112 -6.73 8.41 16.83
C LYS A 112 -5.93 9.55 17.45
N MET A 113 -5.09 10.22 16.66
CA MET A 113 -4.17 11.25 17.13
C MET A 113 -4.69 12.68 16.94
N PHE A 114 -5.50 12.90 15.91
CA PHE A 114 -5.98 14.22 15.50
C PHE A 114 -7.51 14.26 15.41
N ASN A 115 -8.07 15.45 15.25
CA ASN A 115 -9.50 15.60 14.93
C ASN A 115 -9.78 15.02 13.53
N GLN A 116 -10.92 14.33 13.35
CA GLN A 116 -11.34 13.70 12.09
C GLN A 116 -11.05 14.53 10.82
N TYR A 117 -11.31 15.84 10.86
CA TYR A 117 -11.11 16.71 9.69
C TYR A 117 -9.63 16.91 9.38
N VAL A 118 -8.81 17.09 10.42
CA VAL A 118 -7.36 17.23 10.29
C VAL A 118 -6.73 15.91 9.89
N ALA A 119 -7.17 14.80 10.50
CA ALA A 119 -6.71 13.46 10.20
C ALA A 119 -6.88 13.11 8.71
N ILE A 120 -8.06 13.39 8.13
CA ILE A 120 -8.34 13.14 6.71
C ILE A 120 -7.46 14.01 5.80
N ILE A 121 -7.41 15.31 6.03
CA ILE A 121 -6.63 16.23 5.17
C ILE A 121 -5.14 15.86 5.21
N LEU A 122 -4.63 15.57 6.41
CA LEU A 122 -3.24 15.25 6.64
C LEU A 122 -2.90 13.85 6.11
N SER A 123 -3.78 12.85 6.29
CA SER A 123 -3.58 11.50 5.76
C SER A 123 -3.54 11.50 4.24
N VAL A 124 -4.51 12.14 3.58
CA VAL A 124 -4.57 12.23 2.12
C VAL A 124 -3.33 12.92 1.58
N THR A 125 -2.92 14.03 2.19
CA THR A 125 -1.71 14.76 1.77
C THR A 125 -0.46 13.88 1.89
N PHE A 126 -0.28 13.18 3.01
CA PHE A 126 0.88 12.32 3.22
C PHE A 126 0.89 11.09 2.31
N VAL A 127 -0.25 10.41 2.14
CA VAL A 127 -0.36 9.27 1.22
C VAL A 127 -0.08 9.70 -0.21
N LEU A 128 -0.72 10.76 -0.69
CA LEU A 128 -0.54 11.19 -2.08
C LEU A 128 0.89 11.65 -2.36
N PHE A 129 1.46 12.54 -1.54
CA PHE A 129 2.80 13.05 -1.82
C PHE A 129 3.89 12.01 -1.54
N PHE A 130 3.90 11.41 -0.35
CA PHE A 130 4.99 10.56 0.09
C PHE A 130 4.74 9.07 -0.16
N GLY A 131 3.48 8.64 -0.19
CA GLY A 131 3.09 7.25 -0.46
C GLY A 131 2.88 6.95 -1.95
N GLU A 132 2.71 7.95 -2.82
CA GLU A 132 2.46 7.71 -4.24
C GLU A 132 3.37 8.54 -5.14
N VAL A 133 3.19 9.86 -5.19
CA VAL A 133 3.78 10.72 -6.22
C VAL A 133 5.32 10.67 -6.20
N ILE A 134 5.95 10.86 -5.03
CA ILE A 134 7.41 10.87 -4.93
C ILE A 134 7.99 9.47 -5.23
N PRO A 135 7.54 8.38 -4.58
CA PRO A 135 8.05 7.04 -4.87
C PRO A 135 7.81 6.58 -6.30
N GLN A 136 6.63 6.87 -6.88
CA GLN A 136 6.31 6.54 -8.26
C GLN A 136 7.21 7.29 -9.24
N ALA A 137 7.48 8.58 -9.01
CA ALA A 137 8.39 9.35 -9.85
C ALA A 137 9.82 8.77 -9.83
N ILE A 138 10.30 8.33 -8.67
CA ILE A 138 11.62 7.69 -8.53
C ILE A 138 11.62 6.33 -9.25
N CYS A 139 10.61 5.51 -9.02
CA CYS A 139 10.52 4.17 -9.62
C CYS A 139 10.29 4.20 -11.13
N SER A 140 9.66 5.26 -11.66
CA SER A 140 9.55 5.46 -13.10
C SER A 140 10.91 5.68 -13.77
N ARG A 141 11.88 6.28 -13.06
CA ARG A 141 13.23 6.55 -13.60
C ARG A 141 14.27 5.48 -13.24
N TYR A 142 14.12 4.84 -12.07
CA TYR A 142 15.07 3.89 -11.52
C TYR A 142 14.46 2.50 -11.24
N GLY A 143 13.38 2.15 -11.94
CA GLY A 143 12.57 0.95 -11.67
C GLY A 143 13.37 -0.35 -11.63
N LEU A 144 14.33 -0.53 -12.55
CA LEU A 144 15.18 -1.72 -12.57
C LEU A 144 16.09 -1.81 -11.33
N ALA A 145 16.72 -0.71 -10.95
CA ALA A 145 17.62 -0.67 -9.79
C ALA A 145 16.86 -0.83 -8.47
N VAL A 146 15.74 -0.12 -8.33
CA VAL A 146 14.86 -0.18 -7.15
C VAL A 146 14.24 -1.57 -7.04
N GLY A 147 13.66 -2.10 -8.12
CA GLY A 147 13.08 -3.44 -8.17
C GLY A 147 14.08 -4.53 -7.80
N ALA A 148 15.34 -4.43 -8.27
CA ALA A 148 16.38 -5.38 -7.91
C ALA A 148 16.76 -5.31 -6.43
N ASN A 149 16.86 -4.10 -5.87
CA ASN A 149 17.21 -3.92 -4.47
C ASN A 149 16.10 -4.36 -3.51
N PHE A 150 14.84 -4.23 -3.92
CA PHE A 150 13.67 -4.65 -3.13
C PHE A 150 13.13 -6.03 -3.51
N VAL A 151 13.81 -6.78 -4.39
CA VAL A 151 13.34 -8.12 -4.82
C VAL A 151 13.17 -9.09 -3.63
N TRP A 152 14.01 -8.97 -2.62
CA TRP A 152 13.93 -9.77 -1.39
C TRP A 152 12.66 -9.45 -0.60
N LEU A 153 12.29 -8.17 -0.51
CA LEU A 153 11.08 -7.71 0.16
C LEU A 153 9.84 -8.21 -0.59
N VAL A 154 9.81 -8.10 -1.92
CA VAL A 154 8.70 -8.60 -2.75
C VAL A 154 8.51 -10.09 -2.56
N ARG A 155 9.59 -10.88 -2.54
CA ARG A 155 9.51 -12.33 -2.31
C ARG A 155 8.93 -12.66 -0.94
N ILE A 156 9.35 -11.96 0.11
CA ILE A 156 8.79 -12.13 1.47
C ILE A 156 7.29 -11.81 1.46
N LEU A 157 6.89 -10.70 0.85
CA LEU A 157 5.48 -10.31 0.76
C LEU A 157 4.65 -11.31 -0.03
N MET A 158 5.16 -11.85 -1.13
CA MET A 158 4.49 -12.90 -1.90
C MET A 158 4.27 -14.18 -1.07
N ILE A 159 5.18 -14.50 -0.14
CA ILE A 159 5.01 -15.65 0.77
C ILE A 159 3.98 -15.33 1.85
N ILE A 160 4.07 -14.17 2.49
CA ILE A 160 3.15 -13.76 3.58
C ILE A 160 1.73 -13.57 3.05
N CYS A 161 1.58 -12.91 1.91
CA CYS A 161 0.28 -12.69 1.28
C CYS A 161 -0.19 -13.90 0.47
N TYR A 162 0.62 -14.94 0.28
CA TYR A 162 0.23 -16.15 -0.46
C TYR A 162 -1.18 -16.69 -0.11
N PRO A 163 -1.57 -16.87 1.17
CA PRO A 163 -2.90 -17.39 1.51
C PRO A 163 -4.07 -16.51 1.03
N VAL A 164 -3.87 -15.20 0.91
CA VAL A 164 -4.91 -14.23 0.51
C VAL A 164 -4.79 -13.87 -0.97
N ALA A 165 -3.58 -13.66 -1.46
CA ALA A 165 -3.27 -13.29 -2.84
C ALA A 165 -3.46 -14.45 -3.81
N TYR A 166 -3.29 -15.71 -3.40
CA TYR A 166 -3.52 -16.87 -4.27
C TYR A 166 -4.98 -17.00 -4.72
N PRO A 167 -6.01 -16.99 -3.84
CA PRO A 167 -7.40 -17.06 -4.29
C PRO A 167 -7.81 -15.82 -5.08
N ILE A 168 -7.39 -14.62 -4.67
CA ILE A 168 -7.69 -13.38 -5.40
C ILE A 168 -7.05 -13.40 -6.79
N GLY A 169 -5.77 -13.78 -6.88
CA GLY A 169 -5.04 -13.92 -8.14
C GLY A 169 -5.68 -14.95 -9.07
N LYS A 170 -6.08 -16.11 -8.54
CA LYS A 170 -6.76 -17.14 -9.34
C LYS A 170 -8.14 -16.70 -9.83
N VAL A 171 -8.89 -15.95 -9.03
CA VAL A 171 -10.16 -15.35 -9.46
C VAL A 171 -9.90 -14.30 -10.55
N LEU A 172 -8.87 -13.49 -10.38
CA LEU A 172 -8.48 -12.48 -11.37
C LEU A 172 -8.04 -13.13 -12.69
N ASP A 173 -7.23 -14.19 -12.64
CA ASP A 173 -6.83 -15.02 -13.79
C ASP A 173 -8.04 -15.66 -14.49
N CYS A 174 -9.01 -16.11 -13.70
CA CYS A 174 -10.25 -16.72 -14.20
C CYS A 174 -11.19 -15.68 -14.83
N LEU A 175 -11.25 -14.46 -14.29
CA LEU A 175 -12.15 -13.38 -14.74
C LEU A 175 -11.58 -12.58 -15.92
N LEU A 176 -10.28 -12.28 -15.92
CA LEU A 176 -9.62 -11.66 -17.08
C LEU A 176 -9.43 -12.63 -18.24
N GLY A 177 -9.61 -13.93 -17.99
CA GLY A 177 -9.53 -14.97 -19.00
C GLY A 177 -8.09 -15.24 -19.41
N HIS A 178 -7.84 -16.49 -19.82
CA HIS A 178 -6.64 -16.85 -20.59
C HIS A 178 -6.65 -16.09 -21.92
N ASN A 179 -6.28 -14.82 -21.93
CA ASN A 179 -5.70 -14.21 -23.10
C ASN A 179 -4.18 -14.40 -23.02
N GLU A 180 -3.78 -15.68 -23.07
CA GLU A 180 -2.71 -16.08 -23.98
C GLU A 180 -3.18 -15.74 -25.40
N ALA A 181 -3.13 -14.46 -25.76
CA ALA A 181 -3.00 -14.08 -27.16
C ALA A 181 -1.49 -13.98 -27.41
N LEU A 182 -0.94 -15.14 -27.81
CA LEU A 182 0.17 -15.34 -28.75
C LEU A 182 1.05 -14.12 -29.09
#